data_AF-A0A559LQT7-F1
#
_entry.id   AF-A0A559LQT7-F1
#
_cell.length_a   1.000
_cell.length_b   1.000
_cell.length_c   1.000
_cell.angle_alpha   90.00
_cell.angle_beta   90.00
_cell.angle_gamma   90.00
#
_symmetry.space_group_name_H-M   'P 1'
#
loop_
_entity.id
_entity.type
_entity.pdbx_description
1 polymer ?
#
loop_
_entity_poly.entity_id
_entity_poly.type
_entity_poly.pdbx_seq_one_letter_code
_entity_poly.pdbx_strand_id
1 'polypeptide(L)'
;MFTFHDLLDTTAPHAYALGVVLVAALLTALISQSIKNITPPSETAAPAKTFVRPAAAPTDYTPDTLPDPVLYRPFRHGPNFITMGIRKLDWDNWIEMDKYYPRYHDLKASELRKDFKAHVKFLDTPQLRLACFEVYDEITGYMTERYPKIFTIADGFLRNAGTGEKFAHPPRRSDIMAKEDGRFSGSLLRCAGLVMLKKSPDGQYHLDGAAVCLPGFWRLREKFRMSLDTLHIEAGVPHYQEKLQKSMNRYFDKMGPEQTVTRNNVCSTLVWTDEAPCALLTRYPSL
;
A
#
# COMPACT_ATOMS: atom_id res chain seq x y z
N MET A 1 -28.04 -65.05 -11.47
CA MET A 1 -28.56 -63.84 -10.79
C MET A 1 -27.76 -63.73 -9.51
N PHE A 2 -26.66 -62.98 -9.52
CA PHE A 2 -25.76 -62.82 -8.37
C PHE A 2 -26.32 -61.70 -7.49
N THR A 3 -26.56 -62.00 -6.21
CA THR A 3 -27.14 -61.05 -5.26
C THR A 3 -26.05 -60.39 -4.44
N PHE A 4 -26.26 -59.13 -4.05
CA PHE A 4 -25.31 -58.27 -3.31
C PHE A 4 -24.84 -58.86 -1.97
N HIS A 5 -25.50 -59.91 -1.48
CA HIS A 5 -25.15 -60.62 -0.24
C HIS A 5 -23.95 -61.58 -0.41
N ASP A 6 -23.64 -62.02 -1.63
CA ASP A 6 -22.55 -62.96 -1.90
C ASP A 6 -21.16 -62.29 -1.90
N LEU A 7 -21.10 -60.95 -1.83
CA LEU A 7 -19.85 -60.17 -1.86
C LEU A 7 -19.22 -59.96 -0.46
N LEU A 8 -19.87 -60.43 0.61
CA LEU A 8 -19.46 -60.19 2.00
C LEU A 8 -19.14 -61.47 2.79
N ASP A 9 -19.09 -62.63 2.13
CA ASP A 9 -18.62 -63.86 2.78
C ASP A 9 -17.08 -63.84 2.89
N THR A 10 -16.59 -63.55 4.09
CA THR A 10 -15.17 -63.32 4.42
C THR A 10 -14.36 -64.59 4.63
N THR A 11 -14.84 -65.75 4.15
CA THR A 11 -14.19 -67.04 4.42
C THR A 11 -13.42 -67.64 3.23
N ALA A 12 -13.43 -66.98 2.05
CA ALA A 12 -12.71 -67.46 0.87
C ALA A 12 -11.40 -66.67 0.60
N PRO A 13 -10.22 -67.32 0.55
CA PRO A 13 -8.92 -66.65 0.33
C PRO A 13 -8.81 -65.93 -1.02
N HIS A 14 -9.69 -66.23 -1.98
CA HIS A 14 -9.73 -65.62 -3.30
C HIS A 14 -10.44 -64.26 -3.34
N ALA A 15 -11.38 -64.00 -2.42
CA ALA A 15 -12.13 -62.74 -2.36
C ALA A 15 -11.28 -61.58 -1.82
N TYR A 16 -10.38 -61.87 -0.86
CA TYR A 16 -9.41 -60.91 -0.35
C TYR A 16 -8.38 -60.49 -1.41
N ALA A 17 -7.91 -61.44 -2.23
CA ALA A 17 -6.96 -61.13 -3.29
C ALA A 17 -7.54 -60.17 -4.33
N LEU A 18 -8.81 -60.39 -4.75
CA LEU A 18 -9.48 -59.51 -5.70
C LEU A 18 -9.77 -58.12 -5.10
N GLY A 19 -10.20 -58.06 -3.84
CA GLY A 19 -10.47 -56.80 -3.13
C GLY A 19 -9.20 -55.95 -2.95
N VAL A 20 -8.08 -56.56 -2.59
CA VAL A 20 -6.79 -55.87 -2.43
C VAL A 20 -6.26 -55.34 -3.77
N VAL A 21 -6.41 -56.10 -4.86
CA VAL A 21 -6.01 -55.64 -6.21
C VAL A 21 -6.87 -54.47 -6.67
N LEU A 22 -8.19 -54.49 -6.42
CA LEU A 22 -9.10 -53.39 -6.74
C LEU A 22 -8.80 -52.12 -5.94
N VAL A 23 -8.50 -52.25 -4.64
CA VAL A 23 -8.12 -51.10 -3.79
C VAL A 23 -6.76 -50.52 -4.22
N ALA A 24 -5.78 -51.37 -4.54
CA ALA A 24 -4.50 -50.93 -5.06
C ALA A 24 -4.63 -50.24 -6.43
N ALA A 25 -5.49 -50.75 -7.31
CA ALA A 25 -5.78 -50.13 -8.61
C ALA A 25 -6.49 -48.77 -8.45
N LEU A 26 -7.42 -48.65 -7.51
CA LEU A 26 -8.10 -47.38 -7.20
C LEU A 26 -7.13 -46.37 -6.56
N LEU A 27 -6.27 -46.79 -5.63
CA LEU A 27 -5.26 -45.92 -5.03
C LEU A 27 -4.23 -45.45 -6.05
N THR A 28 -3.76 -46.33 -6.94
CA THR A 28 -2.82 -45.93 -8.01
C THR A 28 -3.49 -45.02 -9.04
N ALA A 29 -4.77 -45.23 -9.36
CA ALA A 29 -5.53 -44.32 -10.22
C ALA A 29 -5.75 -42.94 -9.57
N LEU A 30 -6.08 -42.89 -8.28
CA LEU A 30 -6.25 -41.65 -7.53
C LEU A 30 -4.93 -40.89 -7.35
N ILE A 31 -3.83 -41.61 -7.08
CA ILE A 31 -2.48 -41.03 -7.02
C ILE A 31 -2.07 -40.53 -8.40
N SER A 32 -2.33 -41.27 -9.47
CA SER A 32 -2.03 -40.85 -10.85
C SER A 32 -2.86 -39.62 -11.27
N GLN A 33 -4.14 -39.55 -10.90
CA GLN A 33 -4.97 -38.36 -11.13
C GLN A 33 -4.52 -37.16 -10.28
N SER A 34 -4.12 -37.39 -9.03
CA SER A 34 -3.56 -36.34 -8.16
C SER A 34 -2.25 -35.80 -8.76
N ILE A 35 -1.35 -36.67 -9.23
CA ILE A 35 -0.10 -36.27 -9.89
C ILE A 35 -0.34 -35.54 -11.21
N LYS A 36 -1.34 -35.96 -12.00
CA LYS A 36 -1.73 -35.24 -13.24
C LYS A 36 -2.35 -33.87 -12.98
N ASN A 37 -2.96 -33.66 -11.81
CA ASN A 37 -3.53 -32.39 -11.37
C ASN A 37 -2.52 -31.49 -10.64
N ILE A 38 -1.32 -32.00 -10.33
CA ILE A 38 -0.18 -31.16 -9.94
C ILE A 38 0.36 -30.56 -11.23
N THR A 39 -0.25 -29.45 -11.65
CA THR A 39 0.37 -28.55 -12.60
C THR A 39 1.70 -28.10 -11.97
N PRO A 40 2.87 -28.40 -12.56
CA PRO A 40 4.10 -27.81 -12.09
C PRO A 40 3.92 -26.28 -12.09
N PRO A 41 4.46 -25.54 -11.10
CA PRO A 41 4.45 -24.09 -11.17
C PRO A 41 5.05 -23.72 -12.52
N SER A 42 4.26 -23.01 -13.34
CA SER A 42 4.71 -22.53 -14.64
C SER A 42 5.93 -21.66 -14.44
N GLU A 43 7.11 -22.24 -14.63
CA GLU A 43 8.42 -21.61 -14.47
C GLU A 43 8.83 -20.83 -15.74
N THR A 44 7.84 -20.40 -16.51
CA THR A 44 7.99 -19.50 -17.65
C THR A 44 6.89 -18.44 -17.62
N ALA A 45 6.81 -17.70 -16.50
CA ALA A 45 6.35 -16.34 -16.61
C ALA A 45 7.42 -15.60 -17.44
N ALA A 46 7.05 -15.13 -18.63
CA ALA A 46 7.88 -14.19 -19.40
C ALA A 46 8.40 -13.11 -18.43
N PRO A 47 9.68 -12.68 -18.54
CA PRO A 47 10.24 -11.70 -17.62
C PRO A 47 9.28 -10.52 -17.60
N ALA A 48 8.67 -10.29 -16.42
CA ALA A 48 7.72 -9.21 -16.26
C ALA A 48 8.42 -7.94 -16.73
N LYS A 49 7.89 -7.31 -17.77
CA LYS A 49 8.43 -6.06 -18.30
C LYS A 49 8.62 -5.13 -17.11
N THR A 50 9.86 -4.77 -16.81
CA THR A 50 10.17 -3.87 -15.70
C THR A 50 9.45 -2.56 -15.97
N PHE A 51 8.58 -2.18 -15.05
CA PHE A 51 7.90 -0.90 -15.11
C PHE A 51 8.92 0.22 -15.07
N VAL A 52 8.75 1.22 -15.94
CA VAL A 52 9.55 2.44 -15.92
C VAL A 52 8.57 3.58 -15.80
N ARG A 53 8.65 4.30 -14.68
CA ARG A 53 7.80 5.48 -14.44
C ARG A 53 8.04 6.52 -15.54
N PRO A 54 6.97 7.11 -16.12
CA PRO A 54 7.09 8.29 -16.96
C PRO A 54 7.78 9.44 -16.22
N ALA A 55 8.77 10.07 -16.86
CA ALA A 55 9.49 11.21 -16.30
C ALA A 55 8.52 12.38 -16.08
N ALA A 56 8.66 13.06 -14.94
CA ALA A 56 7.84 14.23 -14.61
C ALA A 56 8.45 15.49 -15.25
N ALA A 57 7.60 16.39 -15.75
CA ALA A 57 8.05 17.67 -16.29
C ALA A 57 8.65 18.53 -15.17
N PRO A 58 9.84 19.13 -15.33
CA PRO A 58 10.45 19.95 -14.28
C PRO A 58 9.67 21.25 -14.04
N THR A 59 9.58 21.65 -12.78
CA THR A 59 9.12 22.99 -12.37
C THR A 59 10.31 23.93 -12.20
N ASP A 60 10.04 25.23 -12.24
CA ASP A 60 11.00 26.29 -11.95
C ASP A 60 10.94 26.81 -10.51
N TYR A 61 10.11 26.19 -9.66
CA TYR A 61 9.94 26.59 -8.26
C TYR A 61 11.22 26.43 -7.44
N THR A 62 11.51 27.44 -6.63
CA THR A 62 12.50 27.38 -5.54
C THR A 62 11.76 27.13 -4.22
N PRO A 63 12.48 26.87 -3.11
CA PRO A 63 11.83 26.70 -1.80
C PRO A 63 10.92 27.87 -1.40
N ASP A 64 11.24 29.09 -1.84
CA ASP A 64 10.51 30.31 -1.49
C ASP A 64 9.41 30.69 -2.48
N THR A 65 9.35 30.05 -3.66
CA THR A 65 8.39 30.37 -4.73
C THR A 65 7.39 29.24 -4.98
N LEU A 66 7.19 28.36 -4.01
CA LEU A 66 6.18 27.30 -4.12
C LEU A 66 4.76 27.90 -4.23
N PRO A 67 3.88 27.28 -5.03
CA PRO A 67 2.57 27.84 -5.33
C PRO A 67 1.62 27.80 -4.12
N ASP A 68 0.49 28.50 -4.23
CA ASP A 68 -0.63 28.33 -3.32
C ASP A 68 -1.20 26.91 -3.39
N PRO A 69 -1.74 26.37 -2.28
CA PRO A 69 -2.33 25.03 -2.27
C PRO A 69 -3.51 24.91 -3.23
N VAL A 70 -3.59 23.77 -3.92
CA VAL A 70 -4.72 23.45 -4.80
C VAL A 70 -5.97 23.19 -3.95
N LEU A 71 -7.03 23.95 -4.21
CA LEU A 71 -8.31 23.78 -3.53
C LEU A 71 -9.12 22.67 -4.21
N TYR A 72 -9.09 21.49 -3.61
CA TYR A 72 -9.91 20.37 -4.06
C TYR A 72 -11.39 20.57 -3.74
N ARG A 73 -12.24 20.48 -4.78
CA ARG A 73 -13.71 20.50 -4.66
C ARG A 73 -14.31 19.19 -5.17
N PRO A 74 -14.22 18.09 -4.40
CA PRO A 74 -14.60 16.77 -4.89
C PRO A 74 -16.11 16.51 -4.82
N PHE A 75 -16.89 17.42 -4.24
CA PHE A 75 -18.34 17.33 -4.22
C PHE A 75 -18.95 18.04 -5.42
N ARG A 76 -19.83 17.32 -6.12
CA ARG A 76 -20.74 17.92 -7.10
C ARG A 76 -22.13 17.96 -6.51
N HIS A 77 -22.88 19.01 -6.86
CA HIS A 77 -24.29 19.08 -6.50
C HIS A 77 -25.09 18.06 -7.32
N GLY A 78 -26.09 17.42 -6.70
CA GLY A 78 -26.99 16.46 -7.34
C GLY A 78 -26.92 15.03 -6.77
N PRO A 79 -27.57 14.06 -7.44
CA PRO A 79 -27.54 12.65 -7.04
C PRO A 79 -26.11 12.11 -7.07
N ASN A 80 -25.62 11.62 -5.93
CA ASN A 80 -24.29 11.05 -5.81
C ASN A 80 -24.34 9.52 -5.84
N PHE A 81 -23.44 8.91 -6.61
CA PHE A 81 -23.27 7.45 -6.66
C PHE A 81 -21.99 7.05 -5.92
N ILE A 82 -22.11 6.04 -5.07
CA ILE A 82 -20.98 5.51 -4.31
C ILE A 82 -20.14 4.65 -5.24
N THR A 83 -18.97 5.16 -5.61
CA THR A 83 -17.97 4.47 -6.43
C THR A 83 -16.60 4.59 -5.76
N MET A 84 -15.59 3.85 -6.24
CA MET A 84 -14.22 3.96 -5.71
C MET A 84 -13.60 5.36 -5.92
N GLY A 85 -14.15 6.18 -6.84
CA GLY A 85 -13.70 7.56 -7.06
C GLY A 85 -12.26 7.69 -7.61
N ILE A 86 -11.74 6.63 -8.23
CA ILE A 86 -10.38 6.57 -8.78
C ILE A 86 -10.31 7.24 -10.15
N ARG A 87 -9.18 7.88 -10.43
CA ARG A 87 -8.82 8.46 -11.72
C ARG A 87 -7.38 8.08 -12.05
N LYS A 88 -7.01 8.06 -13.33
CA LYS A 88 -5.62 7.85 -13.73
C LYS A 88 -4.74 8.93 -13.09
N LEU A 89 -3.59 8.53 -12.53
CA LEU A 89 -2.61 9.49 -12.04
C LEU A 89 -1.98 10.23 -13.22
N ASP A 90 -1.92 11.54 -13.11
CA ASP A 90 -1.03 12.37 -13.91
C ASP A 90 0.32 12.45 -13.20
N TRP A 91 1.38 12.00 -13.87
CA TRP A 91 2.70 11.88 -13.25
C TRP A 91 3.25 13.24 -12.82
N ASP A 92 2.95 14.32 -13.54
CA ASP A 92 3.36 15.68 -13.15
C ASP A 92 2.73 16.15 -11.82
N ASN A 93 1.67 15.47 -11.39
CA ASN A 93 0.88 15.75 -10.20
C ASN A 93 0.92 14.58 -9.20
N TRP A 94 1.97 13.76 -9.23
CA TRP A 94 2.11 12.65 -8.28
C TRP A 94 2.30 13.12 -6.85
N ILE A 95 3.26 14.03 -6.64
CA ILE A 95 3.48 14.71 -5.37
C ILE A 95 3.46 16.21 -5.64
N GLU A 96 2.45 16.86 -5.08
CA GLU A 96 2.22 18.30 -5.16
C GLU A 96 2.88 18.98 -3.95
N MET A 97 3.73 19.97 -4.22
CA MET A 97 4.26 20.86 -3.19
C MET A 97 3.65 22.24 -3.32
N ASP A 98 3.30 22.80 -2.18
CA ASP A 98 2.78 24.15 -2.02
C ASP A 98 3.61 24.93 -1.01
N LYS A 99 3.30 26.21 -0.83
CA LYS A 99 3.98 27.09 0.12
C LYS A 99 3.95 26.62 1.59
N TYR A 100 3.06 25.70 1.95
CA TYR A 100 2.98 25.13 3.30
C TYR A 100 3.89 23.91 3.47
N TYR A 101 4.62 23.50 2.43
CA TYR A 101 5.58 22.42 2.49
C TYR A 101 6.53 22.51 3.71
N PRO A 102 7.23 23.64 3.99
CA PRO A 102 8.13 23.72 5.15
C PRO A 102 7.40 23.47 6.47
N ARG A 103 6.23 24.11 6.67
CA ARG A 103 5.40 23.95 7.86
C ARG A 103 5.01 22.49 8.11
N TYR A 104 4.49 21.82 7.08
CA TYR A 104 4.06 20.44 7.23
C TYR A 104 5.24 19.47 7.35
N HIS A 105 6.37 19.77 6.70
CA HIS A 105 7.60 19.01 6.86
C HIS A 105 8.08 19.05 8.32
N ASP A 106 8.13 20.24 8.92
CA ASP A 106 8.55 20.43 10.31
C ASP A 106 7.60 19.77 11.30
N LEU A 107 6.28 19.86 11.07
CA LEU A 107 5.28 19.17 11.87
C LEU A 107 5.49 17.66 11.84
N LYS A 108 5.66 17.07 10.65
CA LYS A 108 5.95 15.63 10.50
C LYS A 108 7.21 15.25 11.27
N ALA A 109 8.30 16.01 11.09
CA ALA A 109 9.55 15.77 11.79
C ALA A 109 9.39 15.86 13.32
N SER A 110 8.56 16.79 13.80
CA SER A 110 8.25 16.94 15.22
C SER A 110 7.48 15.76 15.80
N GLU A 111 6.46 15.25 15.09
CA GLU A 111 5.67 14.08 15.52
C GLU A 111 6.53 12.81 15.54
N LEU A 112 7.40 12.65 14.55
CA LEU A 112 8.33 11.52 14.48
C LEU A 112 9.35 11.51 15.61
N ARG A 113 9.79 12.69 16.07
CA ARG A 113 10.65 12.82 17.26
C ARG A 113 9.90 12.48 18.55
N LYS A 114 8.60 12.75 18.62
CA LYS A 114 7.77 12.44 19.81
C LYS A 114 7.55 10.94 19.96
N ASP A 115 7.08 10.27 18.90
CA ASP A 115 6.80 8.83 18.94
C ASP A 115 6.98 8.16 17.57
N PHE A 116 8.23 7.83 17.25
CA PHE A 116 8.56 7.14 16.01
C PHE A 116 7.77 5.83 15.81
N LYS A 117 7.58 5.04 16.87
CA LYS A 117 6.94 3.71 16.79
C LYS A 117 5.43 3.79 16.60
N ALA A 118 4.79 4.89 17.01
CA ALA A 118 3.38 5.13 16.71
C ALA A 118 3.16 5.55 15.25
N HIS A 119 4.09 6.31 14.66
CA HIS A 119 3.95 6.87 13.31
C HIS A 119 4.50 5.97 12.20
N VAL A 120 5.46 5.10 12.51
CA VAL A 120 6.10 4.21 11.54
C VAL A 120 6.00 2.76 12.00
N LYS A 121 5.41 1.91 11.18
CA LYS A 121 5.33 0.46 11.41
C LYS A 121 5.55 -0.29 10.12
N PHE A 122 6.31 -1.37 10.18
CA PHE A 122 6.49 -2.28 9.05
C PHE A 122 6.79 -3.70 9.53
N LEU A 123 6.40 -4.67 8.72
CA LEU A 123 6.70 -6.08 8.93
C LEU A 123 8.06 -6.41 8.32
N ASP A 124 9.04 -6.81 9.14
CA ASP A 124 10.41 -7.01 8.70
C ASP A 124 10.57 -8.29 7.84
N THR A 125 10.22 -8.20 6.56
CA THR A 125 10.35 -9.27 5.57
C THR A 125 11.27 -8.83 4.42
N PRO A 126 12.05 -9.74 3.81
CA PRO A 126 12.89 -9.41 2.67
C PRO A 126 12.15 -8.66 1.55
N GLN A 127 10.93 -9.08 1.24
CA GLN A 127 10.11 -8.51 0.18
C GLN A 127 9.66 -7.10 0.51
N LEU A 128 9.20 -6.84 1.74
CA LEU A 128 8.76 -5.49 2.13
C LEU A 128 9.95 -4.52 2.14
N ARG A 129 11.13 -4.98 2.55
CA ARG A 129 12.34 -4.16 2.50
C ARG A 129 12.72 -3.72 1.09
N LEU A 130 12.59 -4.63 0.12
CA LEU A 130 12.80 -4.31 -1.30
C LEU A 130 11.75 -3.32 -1.79
N ALA A 131 10.47 -3.52 -1.46
CA ALA A 131 9.41 -2.57 -1.82
C ALA A 131 9.66 -1.17 -1.23
N CYS A 132 10.15 -1.09 -0.01
CA CYS A 132 10.48 0.19 0.59
C CYS A 132 11.70 0.86 -0.07
N PHE A 133 12.69 0.10 -0.56
CA PHE A 133 13.79 0.64 -1.37
C PHE A 133 13.31 1.16 -2.72
N GLU A 134 12.45 0.40 -3.39
CA GLU A 134 11.83 0.80 -4.67
C GLU A 134 11.06 2.10 -4.49
N VAL A 135 10.22 2.21 -3.46
CA VAL A 135 9.48 3.43 -3.16
C VAL A 135 10.41 4.59 -2.79
N TYR A 136 11.49 4.33 -2.05
CA TYR A 136 12.53 5.35 -1.78
C TYR A 136 13.07 5.90 -3.10
N ASP A 137 13.51 5.01 -3.98
CA ASP A 137 14.17 5.37 -5.23
C ASP A 137 13.24 6.17 -6.14
N GLU A 138 12.01 5.66 -6.34
CA GLU A 138 10.99 6.31 -7.17
C GLU A 138 10.60 7.71 -6.67
N ILE A 139 10.43 7.87 -5.35
CA ILE A 139 10.13 9.18 -4.77
C ILE A 139 11.33 10.11 -4.95
N THR A 140 12.55 9.65 -4.66
CA THR A 140 13.72 10.51 -4.82
C THR A 140 13.95 10.93 -6.27
N GLY A 141 13.79 10.01 -7.22
CA GLY A 141 13.85 10.31 -8.65
C GLY A 141 12.79 11.33 -9.06
N TYR A 142 11.53 11.09 -8.70
CA TYR A 142 10.43 12.03 -8.99
C TYR A 142 10.68 13.42 -8.44
N MET A 143 11.14 13.53 -7.18
CA MET A 143 11.36 14.83 -6.54
C MET A 143 12.49 15.61 -7.23
N THR A 144 13.54 14.93 -7.69
CA THR A 144 14.64 15.57 -8.43
C THR A 144 14.26 15.94 -9.87
N GLU A 145 13.38 15.17 -10.52
CA GLU A 145 12.86 15.50 -11.85
C GLU A 145 11.89 16.68 -11.78
N ARG A 146 10.90 16.61 -10.90
CA ARG A 146 9.81 17.59 -10.82
C ARG A 146 10.24 18.90 -10.15
N TYR A 147 11.13 18.84 -9.16
CA TYR A 147 11.54 20.01 -8.36
C TYR A 147 13.07 20.14 -8.26
N PRO A 148 13.77 20.29 -9.41
CA PRO A 148 15.24 20.21 -9.47
C PRO A 148 15.95 21.34 -8.70
N LYS A 149 15.30 22.49 -8.50
CA LYS A 149 15.87 23.60 -7.70
C LYS A 149 15.70 23.42 -6.19
N ILE A 150 14.89 22.46 -5.76
CA ILE A 150 14.65 22.15 -4.34
C ILE A 150 15.38 20.86 -3.97
N PHE A 151 15.30 19.84 -4.82
CA PHE A 151 15.88 18.52 -4.58
C PHE A 151 16.96 18.22 -5.60
N THR A 152 18.16 17.91 -5.11
CA THR A 152 19.30 17.56 -5.96
C THR A 152 20.01 16.32 -5.41
N ILE A 153 20.50 15.46 -6.29
CA ILE A 153 21.37 14.35 -5.91
C ILE A 153 22.81 14.73 -6.26
N ALA A 154 23.67 14.76 -5.26
CA ALA A 154 25.10 15.03 -5.42
C ALA A 154 25.90 14.29 -4.34
N ASP A 155 27.08 13.78 -4.71
CA ASP A 155 28.01 13.07 -3.81
C ASP A 155 27.41 11.83 -3.11
N GLY A 156 26.44 11.16 -3.74
CA GLY A 156 25.72 10.04 -3.13
C GLY A 156 24.73 10.45 -2.05
N PHE A 157 24.28 11.71 -2.07
CA PHE A 157 23.24 12.22 -1.19
C PHE A 157 22.16 12.97 -1.95
N LEU A 158 20.90 12.71 -1.61
CA LEU A 158 19.78 13.61 -1.90
C LEU A 158 19.85 14.80 -0.93
N ARG A 159 19.85 16.01 -1.46
CA ARG A 159 19.90 17.26 -0.72
C ARG A 159 18.58 18.00 -0.91
N ASN A 160 18.03 18.49 0.19
CA ASN A 160 16.89 19.39 0.17
C ASN A 160 17.38 20.83 0.43
N ALA A 161 17.31 21.68 -0.59
CA ALA A 161 17.73 23.08 -0.47
C ALA A 161 16.84 23.89 0.48
N GLY A 162 15.56 23.52 0.62
CA GLY A 162 14.62 24.22 1.49
C GLY A 162 14.85 23.96 2.98
N THR A 163 15.25 22.74 3.35
CA THR A 163 15.45 22.35 4.77
C THR A 163 16.92 22.21 5.16
N GLY A 164 17.84 22.17 4.18
CA GLY A 164 19.26 21.91 4.39
C GLY A 164 19.61 20.44 4.69
N GLU A 165 18.61 19.56 4.71
CA GLU A 165 18.80 18.16 5.06
C GLU A 165 19.48 17.35 3.93
N LYS A 166 20.21 16.30 4.33
CA LYS A 166 20.91 15.38 3.40
C LYS A 166 20.56 13.93 3.73
N PHE A 167 20.33 13.14 2.69
CA PHE A 167 19.92 11.74 2.79
C PHE A 167 20.75 10.88 1.86
N ALA A 168 21.17 9.69 2.29
CA ALA A 168 21.97 8.80 1.43
C ALA A 168 21.17 8.38 0.18
N HIS A 169 21.78 8.45 -0.99
CA HIS A 169 21.21 7.95 -2.24
C HIS A 169 22.32 7.33 -3.10
N PRO A 170 22.23 6.05 -3.53
CA PRO A 170 21.10 5.13 -3.34
C PRO A 170 20.92 4.72 -1.86
N PRO A 171 19.73 4.23 -1.49
CA PRO A 171 19.46 3.83 -0.11
C PRO A 171 20.35 2.63 0.28
N ARG A 172 20.94 2.66 1.49
CA ARG A 172 21.82 1.59 1.97
C ARG A 172 21.04 0.60 2.83
N ARG A 173 21.49 -0.65 2.87
CA ARG A 173 20.87 -1.70 3.71
C ARG A 173 20.94 -1.41 5.20
N SER A 174 22.00 -0.75 5.65
CA SER A 174 22.13 -0.22 7.01
C SER A 174 21.06 0.81 7.34
N ASP A 175 20.57 1.54 6.34
CA ASP A 175 19.56 2.57 6.54
C ASP A 175 18.23 1.90 6.92
N ILE A 176 17.88 0.73 6.35
CA ILE A 176 16.68 -0.06 6.74
C ILE A 176 16.77 -0.62 8.16
N MET A 177 17.94 -1.16 8.48
CA MET A 177 18.12 -2.10 9.58
C MET A 177 18.40 -1.46 10.94
N ALA A 178 18.53 -0.13 11.00
CA ALA A 178 18.80 0.58 12.25
C ALA A 178 17.58 0.48 13.19
N LYS A 179 17.53 -0.61 13.96
CA LYS A 179 16.50 -0.97 14.96
C LYS A 179 16.29 0.10 16.03
N GLU A 180 17.21 1.06 16.15
CA GLU A 180 17.19 2.07 17.22
C GLU A 180 17.21 3.52 16.70
N ASP A 181 17.67 3.79 15.48
CA ASP A 181 17.95 5.17 15.01
C ASP A 181 17.14 5.66 13.80
N GLY A 182 16.12 4.93 13.35
CA GLY A 182 15.10 5.49 12.44
C GLY A 182 15.62 6.04 11.10
N ARG A 183 16.82 5.64 10.65
CA ARG A 183 17.44 6.18 9.43
C ARG A 183 16.75 5.75 8.14
N PHE A 184 16.03 4.62 8.18
CA PHE A 184 15.23 4.15 7.04
C PHE A 184 14.11 5.10 6.68
N SER A 185 13.73 5.88 7.68
CA SER A 185 12.60 6.73 7.61
C SER A 185 12.90 7.89 6.65
N GLY A 186 14.15 8.23 6.26
CA GLY A 186 14.46 9.32 5.31
C GLY A 186 13.45 9.56 4.15
N SER A 187 13.16 8.54 3.32
CA SER A 187 12.16 8.69 2.24
C SER A 187 10.71 8.54 2.70
N LEU A 188 10.44 7.62 3.64
CA LEU A 188 9.12 7.32 4.18
C LEU A 188 8.59 8.43 5.13
N LEU A 189 9.45 9.12 5.87
CA LEU A 189 9.20 10.23 6.82
C LEU A 189 8.56 11.42 6.11
N ARG A 190 8.95 11.66 4.84
CA ARG A 190 8.57 12.87 4.12
C ARG A 190 7.27 12.69 3.34
N CYS A 191 7.04 11.50 2.81
CA CYS A 191 5.71 11.02 2.43
C CYS A 191 4.92 10.60 3.68
N ALA A 192 4.79 11.48 4.69
CA ALA A 192 3.87 11.23 5.79
C ALA A 192 2.45 11.08 5.21
N GLY A 193 2.00 9.83 5.12
CA GLY A 193 0.89 9.42 4.28
C GLY A 193 1.14 8.15 3.45
N LEU A 194 2.30 7.50 3.57
CA LEU A 194 2.59 6.27 2.82
C LEU A 194 2.03 5.02 3.54
N VAL A 195 1.32 4.20 2.79
CA VAL A 195 0.71 2.93 3.23
C VAL A 195 1.02 1.86 2.18
N MET A 196 1.56 0.74 2.64
CA MET A 196 1.90 -0.43 1.84
C MET A 196 1.01 -1.60 2.26
N LEU A 197 0.28 -2.12 1.28
CA LEU A 197 -0.58 -3.28 1.42
C LEU A 197 0.03 -4.46 0.70
N LYS A 198 0.06 -5.62 1.35
CA LYS A 198 0.54 -6.86 0.74
C LYS A 198 -0.53 -7.93 0.82
N LYS A 199 -0.71 -8.68 -0.28
CA LYS A 199 -1.58 -9.84 -0.29
C LYS A 199 -1.00 -10.94 0.60
N SER A 200 -1.76 -11.31 1.62
CA SER A 200 -1.40 -12.38 2.55
C SER A 200 -1.88 -13.75 2.05
N PRO A 201 -1.40 -14.86 2.61
CA PRO A 201 -1.80 -16.22 2.19
C PRO A 201 -3.28 -16.53 2.32
N ASP A 202 -4.00 -15.79 3.17
CA ASP A 202 -5.46 -15.82 3.30
C ASP A 202 -6.22 -15.17 2.13
N GLY A 203 -5.48 -14.64 1.15
CA GLY A 203 -6.04 -14.00 -0.04
C GLY A 203 -6.42 -12.53 0.16
N GLN A 204 -6.24 -11.95 1.36
CA GLN A 204 -6.58 -10.56 1.64
C GLN A 204 -5.34 -9.65 1.67
N TYR A 205 -5.52 -8.40 1.26
CA TYR A 205 -4.49 -7.37 1.37
C TYR A 205 -4.40 -6.86 2.80
N HIS A 206 -3.20 -6.84 3.38
CA HIS A 206 -2.97 -6.43 4.75
C HIS A 206 -2.04 -5.23 4.85
N LEU A 207 -2.25 -4.40 5.87
CA LEU A 207 -1.38 -3.29 6.22
C LEU A 207 -0.05 -3.79 6.81
N ASP A 208 0.94 -3.95 5.92
CA ASP A 208 2.24 -4.52 6.26
C ASP A 208 3.31 -3.47 6.49
N GLY A 209 3.16 -2.26 5.93
CA GLY A 209 4.09 -1.16 6.15
C GLY A 209 3.41 0.19 6.01
N ALA A 210 3.74 1.16 6.86
CA ALA A 210 3.23 2.52 6.74
C ALA A 210 4.08 3.54 7.51
N ALA A 211 4.03 4.78 7.03
CA ALA A 211 4.53 5.96 7.71
C ALA A 211 3.44 7.04 7.69
N VAL A 212 2.77 7.23 8.83
CA VAL A 212 1.62 8.13 8.99
C VAL A 212 1.87 9.07 10.16
N CYS A 213 2.39 10.26 9.85
CA CYS A 213 2.77 11.26 10.85
C CYS A 213 1.63 12.22 11.18
N LEU A 214 0.84 12.59 10.17
CA LEU A 214 -0.31 13.49 10.30
C LEU A 214 -1.59 12.74 9.90
N PRO A 215 -2.03 11.75 10.69
CA PRO A 215 -3.27 11.05 10.40
C PRO A 215 -4.49 11.97 10.50
N GLY A 216 -5.53 11.66 9.75
CA GLY A 216 -6.87 12.21 9.99
C GLY A 216 -7.51 11.55 11.21
N PHE A 217 -8.47 10.64 10.98
CA PHE A 217 -9.29 10.05 12.04
C PHE A 217 -8.89 8.65 12.50
N TRP A 218 -7.63 8.23 12.32
CA TRP A 218 -7.19 6.89 12.74
C TRP A 218 -5.74 6.89 13.18
N ARG A 219 -5.35 5.94 14.02
CA ARG A 219 -3.96 5.78 14.47
C ARG A 219 -3.36 4.52 13.87
N LEU A 220 -2.14 4.62 13.35
CA LEU A 220 -1.46 3.48 12.72
C LEU A 220 -1.33 2.28 13.66
N ARG A 221 -1.02 2.52 14.93
CA ARG A 221 -0.89 1.47 15.94
C ARG A 221 -2.13 0.59 16.12
N GLU A 222 -3.32 1.15 15.90
CA GLU A 222 -4.61 0.48 16.06
C GLU A 222 -5.02 -0.30 14.81
N LYS A 223 -4.43 0.03 13.66
CA LYS A 223 -4.84 -0.48 12.35
C LYS A 223 -3.79 -1.37 11.67
N PHE A 224 -2.57 -1.39 12.20
CA PHE A 224 -1.47 -2.19 11.67
C PHE A 224 -1.85 -3.68 11.63
N ARG A 225 -1.49 -4.37 10.54
CA ARG A 225 -1.82 -5.78 10.27
C ARG A 225 -3.31 -6.12 10.13
N MET A 226 -4.21 -5.14 10.08
CA MET A 226 -5.58 -5.40 9.63
C MET A 226 -5.64 -5.60 8.12
N SER A 227 -6.64 -6.35 7.67
CA SER A 227 -6.93 -6.49 6.25
C SER A 227 -7.62 -5.24 5.69
N LEU A 228 -7.52 -5.05 4.39
CA LEU A 228 -8.13 -3.95 3.64
C LEU A 228 -9.63 -3.83 3.95
N ASP A 229 -10.33 -4.95 4.03
CA ASP A 229 -11.77 -4.97 4.34
C ASP A 229 -12.03 -4.59 5.80
N THR A 230 -11.31 -5.20 6.74
CA THR A 230 -11.45 -4.89 8.17
C THR A 230 -11.20 -3.42 8.47
N LEU A 231 -10.19 -2.81 7.83
CA LEU A 231 -9.90 -1.38 7.96
C LEU A 231 -11.11 -0.51 7.66
N HIS A 232 -11.86 -0.83 6.60
CA HIS A 232 -13.02 -0.04 6.15
C HIS A 232 -14.30 -0.38 6.92
N ILE A 233 -14.49 -1.65 7.32
CA ILE A 233 -15.64 -2.10 8.10
C ILE A 233 -15.58 -1.49 9.50
N GLU A 234 -14.44 -1.58 10.19
CA GLU A 234 -14.29 -1.02 11.54
C GLU A 234 -14.35 0.51 11.55
N ALA A 235 -13.92 1.16 10.47
CA ALA A 235 -14.06 2.60 10.32
C ALA A 235 -15.51 3.04 10.05
N GLY A 236 -16.44 2.08 9.90
CA GLY A 236 -17.85 2.37 9.66
C GLY A 236 -18.10 3.06 8.32
N VAL A 237 -17.30 2.76 7.30
CA VAL A 237 -17.41 3.41 5.98
C VAL A 237 -18.79 3.09 5.39
N PRO A 238 -19.67 4.10 5.16
CA PRO A 238 -21.03 3.87 4.71
C PRO A 238 -21.07 3.09 3.38
N HIS A 239 -21.93 2.08 3.31
CA HIS A 239 -22.13 1.23 2.14
C HIS A 239 -20.86 0.51 1.63
N TYR A 240 -19.82 0.41 2.45
CA TYR A 240 -18.58 -0.26 2.04
C TYR A 240 -18.82 -1.71 1.62
N GLN A 241 -19.39 -2.51 2.52
CA GLN A 241 -19.62 -3.95 2.29
C GLN A 241 -20.56 -4.18 1.11
N GLU A 242 -21.64 -3.41 1.05
CA GLU A 242 -22.70 -3.56 0.03
C GLU A 242 -22.25 -3.12 -1.37
N LYS A 243 -21.50 -2.02 -1.49
CA LYS A 243 -21.24 -1.35 -2.79
C LYS A 243 -19.78 -1.31 -3.20
N LEU A 244 -18.83 -1.23 -2.27
CA LEU A 244 -17.42 -0.96 -2.58
C LEU A 244 -16.52 -2.20 -2.47
N GLN A 245 -16.71 -3.04 -1.45
CA GLN A 245 -15.82 -4.14 -1.07
C GLN A 245 -15.43 -5.03 -2.26
N LYS A 246 -16.42 -5.60 -2.95
CA LYS A 246 -16.18 -6.50 -4.11
C LYS A 246 -15.44 -5.80 -5.25
N SER A 247 -15.74 -4.51 -5.48
CA SER A 247 -15.10 -3.72 -6.53
C SER A 247 -13.64 -3.43 -6.20
N MET A 248 -13.36 -3.13 -4.93
CA MET A 248 -12.04 -2.74 -4.47
C MET A 248 -11.10 -3.96 -4.38
N ASN A 249 -11.57 -5.08 -3.84
CA ASN A 249 -10.76 -6.31 -3.79
C ASN A 249 -10.36 -6.78 -5.19
N ARG A 250 -11.32 -6.78 -6.14
CA ARG A 250 -11.03 -7.09 -7.55
C ARG A 250 -10.04 -6.11 -8.16
N TYR A 251 -10.08 -4.83 -7.78
CA TYR A 251 -9.16 -3.83 -8.29
C TYR A 251 -7.74 -4.07 -7.78
N PHE A 252 -7.55 -4.25 -6.46
CA PHE A 252 -6.24 -4.57 -5.88
C PHE A 252 -5.67 -5.88 -6.44
N ASP A 253 -6.50 -6.90 -6.69
CA ASP A 253 -6.07 -8.16 -7.32
C ASP A 253 -5.55 -8.01 -8.76
N LYS A 254 -6.04 -7.00 -9.49
CA LYS A 254 -5.69 -6.77 -10.90
C LYS A 254 -4.68 -5.64 -11.11
N MET A 255 -4.43 -4.85 -10.07
CA MET A 255 -3.57 -3.68 -10.14
C MET A 255 -2.15 -4.11 -10.52
N GLY A 256 -1.72 -3.68 -11.70
CA GLY A 256 -0.33 -3.81 -12.15
C GLY A 256 0.48 -2.53 -11.91
N PRO A 257 1.83 -2.60 -12.05
CA PRO A 257 2.71 -1.43 -11.87
C PRO A 257 2.35 -0.22 -12.74
N GLU A 258 1.90 -0.46 -13.97
CA GLU A 258 1.49 0.57 -14.95
C GLU A 258 0.15 1.27 -14.59
N GLN A 259 -0.59 0.74 -13.61
CA GLN A 259 -1.95 1.18 -13.28
C GLN A 259 -1.99 2.07 -12.04
N THR A 260 -1.24 3.17 -12.08
CA THR A 260 -1.25 4.16 -11.00
C THR A 260 -2.49 5.04 -11.06
N VAL A 261 -3.17 5.19 -9.93
CA VAL A 261 -4.41 5.96 -9.79
C VAL A 261 -4.33 6.93 -8.63
N THR A 262 -5.10 8.01 -8.75
CA THR A 262 -5.33 9.00 -7.70
C THR A 262 -6.82 9.05 -7.34
N ARG A 263 -7.11 9.43 -6.10
CA ARG A 263 -8.45 9.69 -5.59
C ARG A 263 -8.40 10.77 -4.53
N ASN A 264 -9.48 11.52 -4.37
CA ASN A 264 -9.60 12.45 -3.25
C ASN A 264 -10.33 11.75 -2.10
N ASN A 265 -9.84 11.98 -0.89
CA ASN A 265 -10.57 11.72 0.33
C ASN A 265 -10.79 13.05 1.04
N VAL A 266 -11.99 13.28 1.57
CA VAL A 266 -12.30 14.53 2.27
C VAL A 266 -12.87 14.23 3.64
N CYS A 267 -12.41 15.04 4.59
CA CYS A 267 -12.88 15.06 5.96
C CYS A 267 -13.04 16.54 6.33
N SER A 268 -14.06 16.83 7.14
CA SER A 268 -14.24 18.13 7.77
C SER A 268 -13.96 17.97 9.25
N THR A 269 -13.09 18.82 9.79
CA THR A 269 -12.79 18.89 11.23
C THR A 269 -13.31 20.22 11.76
N LEU A 270 -14.18 20.17 12.76
CA LEU A 270 -14.60 21.36 13.49
C LEU A 270 -13.56 21.64 14.57
N VAL A 271 -12.96 22.82 14.52
CA VAL A 271 -12.06 23.32 15.56
C VAL A 271 -12.81 24.39 16.33
N TRP A 272 -13.04 24.15 17.62
CA TRP A 272 -13.55 25.17 18.52
C TRP A 272 -12.38 26.04 18.97
N THR A 273 -12.47 27.34 18.70
CA THR A 273 -11.59 28.34 19.29
C THR A 273 -12.36 29.07 20.38
N ASP A 274 -11.70 29.41 21.49
CA ASP A 274 -12.32 30.16 22.60
C ASP A 274 -12.73 31.61 22.21
N GLU A 275 -12.44 32.01 20.97
CA GLU A 275 -12.99 33.20 20.32
C GLU A 275 -14.27 32.83 19.55
N ALA A 276 -15.41 33.43 19.95
CA ALA A 276 -16.77 33.15 19.46
C ALA A 276 -17.01 33.46 17.95
N PRO A 277 -18.22 33.18 17.42
CA PRO A 277 -18.78 31.89 17.03
C PRO A 277 -18.61 31.60 15.52
N CYS A 278 -18.38 30.32 15.19
CA CYS A 278 -18.63 29.68 13.89
C CYS A 278 -18.37 30.50 12.62
N ALA A 279 -17.10 30.76 12.30
CA ALA A 279 -16.69 30.81 10.90
C ALA A 279 -16.33 29.38 10.47
N LEU A 280 -16.94 28.90 9.38
CA LEU A 280 -16.54 27.66 8.71
C LEU A 280 -15.17 27.92 8.09
N LEU A 281 -14.12 27.78 8.90
CA LEU A 281 -12.73 27.97 8.50
C LEU A 281 -12.35 26.84 7.54
N THR A 282 -12.59 27.08 6.25
CA THR A 282 -11.91 26.37 5.15
C THR A 282 -10.46 26.85 4.98
N ARG A 283 -10.00 27.77 5.83
CA ARG A 283 -8.61 28.19 5.93
C ARG A 283 -7.96 27.43 7.07
N TYR A 284 -6.89 26.69 6.76
CA TYR A 284 -5.94 26.24 7.77
C TYR A 284 -5.49 27.45 8.58
N PRO A 285 -5.63 27.46 9.92
CA PRO A 285 -5.15 28.58 10.71
C PRO A 285 -3.64 28.68 10.54
N SER A 286 -3.18 29.87 10.16
CA SER A 286 -1.81 30.33 10.39
C SER A 286 -1.68 30.55 11.90
N LEU A 287 -1.05 29.59 12.56
CA LEU A 287 -0.46 29.73 13.89
C LEU A 287 1.05 29.73 13.68
#